data_AF-A0A934D778-F1
#
_entry.id   AF-A0A934D778-F1
#
_cell.length_a   1.000
_cell.length_b   1.000
_cell.length_c   1.000
_cell.angle_alpha   90.00
_cell.angle_beta   90.00
_cell.angle_gamma   90.00
#
_symmetry.space_group_name_H-M   'P 1'
#
loop_
_entity.id
_entity.type
_entity.pdbx_description
1 polymer ?
#
loop_
_entity_poly.entity_id
_entity_poly.type
_entity_poly.pdbx_seq_one_letter_code
_entity_poly.pdbx_strand_id
1 'polypeptide(L)'
;MYTILFLSAVIIALVYLIYMQPASHRTIFEPGVIILGLFSLCYLAPALAIHIGANILSVDDIENVESISLYGLLFVVSFVFFYIATKIVRRVRVFPEVNISIGWSPGKCFIGVISTFLIIKTIFLYYGVGDSGDYAGQYFERASMPQAVRQAVNILSAIQWVLVYLLLATSISSSNLKYAMFFVWAAFFVYFVDMWITNSRSIFVMYSLVFIVTYMFYNRSIGLRKEIIYATLFITIMGLFAYKRANFDGEIDVNVIDILIPSEFIAIYQNALHLMSISGSSDFVQPPGSSYLQSLIAFIPKQINDEKWDLASWYVGEYFPGYAAQGGGLAFGIIPEALINWGIISIVFQAFIVSVVFRVSYVAACRTRSRSPNIWLLFYLFCISNIYNVIRSHSFSIFNGIALGFIVPFLILFLISRIRVAPRKL
;
A
#
# COMPACT_ATOMS: atom_id res chain seq x y z
N MET A 1 -25.62 12.82 11.82
CA MET A 1 -26.40 11.67 12.38
C MET A 1 -26.30 10.42 11.51
N TYR A 2 -26.48 10.54 10.19
CA TYR A 2 -26.37 9.41 9.24
C TYR A 2 -24.99 8.74 9.29
N THR A 3 -23.89 9.50 9.36
CA THR A 3 -22.52 8.97 9.45
C THR A 3 -22.31 8.05 10.66
N ILE A 4 -22.87 8.37 11.83
CA ILE A 4 -22.70 7.60 13.07
C ILE A 4 -23.55 6.32 13.05
N LEU A 5 -24.83 6.41 12.67
CA LEU A 5 -25.70 5.24 12.47
C LEU A 5 -25.11 4.29 11.42
N PHE A 6 -24.47 4.86 10.41
CA PHE A 6 -23.87 4.14 9.31
C PHE A 6 -22.53 3.47 9.70
N LEU A 7 -21.64 4.16 10.42
CA LEU A 7 -20.42 3.56 11.01
C LEU A 7 -20.79 2.40 11.94
N SER A 8 -21.85 2.57 12.71
CA SER A 8 -22.41 1.52 13.56
C SER A 8 -22.86 0.34 12.71
N ALA A 9 -23.53 0.57 11.59
CA ALA A 9 -23.95 -0.49 10.67
C ALA A 9 -22.77 -1.22 10.00
N VAL A 10 -21.67 -0.54 9.64
CA VAL A 10 -20.45 -1.19 9.12
C VAL A 10 -19.74 -1.98 10.19
N ILE A 11 -19.59 -1.43 11.40
CA ILE A 11 -19.03 -2.15 12.54
C ILE A 11 -19.89 -3.38 12.83
N ILE A 12 -21.22 -3.24 12.84
CA ILE A 12 -22.16 -4.36 13.03
C ILE A 12 -22.05 -5.37 11.89
N ALA A 13 -21.93 -4.96 10.63
CA ALA A 13 -21.78 -5.86 9.50
C ALA A 13 -20.44 -6.61 9.56
N LEU A 14 -19.34 -5.93 9.91
CA LEU A 14 -18.04 -6.55 10.16
C LEU A 14 -18.11 -7.52 11.35
N VAL A 15 -18.74 -7.13 12.46
CA VAL A 15 -18.97 -7.98 13.65
C VAL A 15 -19.86 -9.18 13.33
N TYR A 16 -20.90 -9.00 12.51
CA TYR A 16 -21.78 -10.05 12.07
C TYR A 16 -21.05 -11.03 11.13
N LEU A 17 -20.23 -10.52 10.21
CA LEU A 17 -19.34 -11.32 9.38
C LEU A 17 -18.32 -12.11 10.22
N ILE A 18 -17.83 -11.54 11.33
CA ILE A 18 -16.99 -12.21 12.33
C ILE A 18 -17.78 -13.33 13.03
N TYR A 19 -19.03 -13.06 13.43
CA TYR A 19 -19.86 -14.00 14.18
C TYR A 19 -20.33 -15.20 13.35
N MET A 20 -20.59 -15.02 12.05
CA MET A 20 -21.09 -16.07 11.15
C MET A 20 -20.00 -17.06 10.67
N GLN A 21 -18.72 -16.86 10.99
CA GLN A 21 -17.65 -17.79 10.61
C GLN A 21 -17.51 -18.94 11.64
N PRO A 22 -17.51 -20.22 11.23
CA PRO A 22 -17.36 -21.35 12.14
C PRO A 22 -16.03 -21.31 12.92
N ALA A 23 -16.06 -21.73 14.19
CA ALA A 23 -14.91 -21.70 15.11
C ALA A 23 -13.65 -22.45 14.61
N SER A 24 -13.82 -23.46 13.74
CA SER A 24 -12.72 -24.21 13.11
C SER A 24 -12.03 -23.48 11.95
N HIS A 25 -12.53 -22.30 11.57
CA HIS A 25 -12.05 -21.46 10.47
C HIS A 25 -11.57 -20.08 10.96
N ARG A 26 -11.27 -19.96 12.27
CA ARG A 26 -10.79 -18.76 12.98
C ARG A 26 -9.39 -18.26 12.58
N THR A 27 -8.99 -18.35 11.31
CA THR A 27 -8.16 -17.26 10.77
C THR A 27 -9.16 -16.17 10.44
N ILE A 28 -9.53 -15.41 11.48
CA ILE A 28 -10.72 -14.55 11.57
C ILE A 28 -10.74 -13.47 10.50
N PHE A 29 -9.60 -13.21 9.84
CA PHE A 29 -9.55 -12.28 8.76
C PHE A 29 -8.56 -12.72 7.69
N GLU A 30 -9.00 -12.62 6.45
CA GLU A 30 -8.02 -12.50 5.38
C GLU A 30 -7.35 -11.13 5.53
N PRO A 31 -6.03 -11.08 5.74
CA PRO A 31 -5.37 -9.83 6.10
C PRO A 31 -5.65 -8.68 5.13
N GLY A 32 -5.79 -8.98 3.83
CA GLY A 32 -6.09 -7.97 2.82
C GLY A 32 -7.42 -7.24 3.04
N VAL A 33 -8.43 -7.95 3.53
CA VAL A 33 -9.75 -7.36 3.81
C VAL A 33 -9.68 -6.42 5.02
N ILE A 34 -8.98 -6.81 6.09
CA ILE A 34 -8.76 -5.89 7.24
C ILE A 34 -8.00 -4.68 6.78
N ILE A 35 -6.86 -4.90 6.11
CA ILE A 35 -5.92 -3.84 5.79
C ILE A 35 -6.60 -2.82 4.87
N LEU A 36 -7.33 -3.28 3.84
CA LEU A 36 -8.09 -2.39 2.98
C LEU A 36 -9.22 -1.70 3.75
N GLY A 37 -9.92 -2.41 4.62
CA GLY A 37 -10.94 -1.82 5.50
C GLY A 37 -10.35 -0.68 6.35
N LEU A 38 -9.25 -0.93 7.05
CA LEU A 38 -8.55 0.06 7.87
C LEU A 38 -8.09 1.28 7.06
N PHE A 39 -7.47 1.08 5.89
CA PHE A 39 -7.06 2.19 5.04
C PHE A 39 -8.26 2.96 4.47
N SER A 40 -9.39 2.29 4.25
CA SER A 40 -10.60 2.97 3.79
C SER A 40 -11.30 3.75 4.91
N LEU A 41 -11.13 3.35 6.18
CA LEU A 41 -11.55 4.16 7.32
C LEU A 41 -10.82 5.52 7.35
N CYS A 42 -9.65 5.64 6.72
CA CYS A 42 -8.96 6.93 6.57
C CYS A 42 -9.77 7.95 5.74
N TYR A 43 -10.75 7.51 4.92
CA TYR A 43 -11.70 8.43 4.27
C TYR A 43 -12.87 8.83 5.17
N LEU A 44 -13.19 8.03 6.19
CA LEU A 44 -14.21 8.38 7.18
C LEU A 44 -13.66 9.27 8.30
N ALA A 45 -12.35 9.19 8.54
CA ALA A 45 -11.72 9.91 9.64
C ALA A 45 -11.84 11.45 9.51
N PRO A 46 -11.64 12.09 8.34
CA PRO A 46 -11.88 13.53 8.18
C PRO A 46 -13.32 13.94 8.51
N ALA A 47 -14.31 13.16 8.08
CA ALA A 47 -15.71 13.46 8.36
C ALA A 47 -16.07 13.29 9.85
N LEU A 48 -15.52 12.27 10.50
CA LEU A 48 -15.62 12.08 11.95
C LEU A 48 -14.97 13.24 12.70
N ALA A 49 -13.80 13.68 12.25
CA ALA A 49 -13.07 14.79 12.85
C ALA A 49 -13.85 16.10 12.76
N ILE A 50 -14.46 16.41 11.60
CA ILE A 50 -15.35 17.57 11.46
C ILE A 50 -16.54 17.45 12.42
N HIS A 51 -17.16 16.27 12.53
CA HIS A 51 -18.30 16.06 13.43
C HIS A 51 -17.97 16.28 14.91
N ILE A 52 -16.72 16.07 15.33
CA ILE A 52 -16.25 16.32 16.71
C ILE A 52 -15.65 17.72 16.88
N GLY A 53 -15.82 18.61 15.89
CA GLY A 53 -15.41 20.01 15.96
C GLY A 53 -13.94 20.27 15.64
N ALA A 54 -13.25 19.34 14.97
CA ALA A 54 -11.88 19.56 14.54
C ALA A 54 -11.86 20.48 13.29
N ASN A 55 -11.10 21.57 13.37
CA ASN A 55 -10.89 22.51 12.25
C ASN A 55 -9.86 21.96 11.25
N ILE A 56 -10.18 20.84 10.60
CA ILE A 56 -9.30 20.23 9.59
C ILE A 56 -9.56 20.78 8.19
N LEU A 57 -10.76 21.34 7.96
CA LEU A 57 -11.23 21.89 6.70
C LEU A 57 -11.99 23.18 6.97
N SER A 58 -11.90 24.16 6.06
CA SER A 58 -12.77 25.34 6.11
C SER A 58 -14.22 24.85 6.08
N VAL A 59 -15.00 25.23 7.08
CA VAL A 59 -16.25 24.59 7.53
C VAL A 59 -17.42 24.69 6.53
N ASP A 60 -17.23 25.32 5.37
CA ASP A 60 -18.32 25.65 4.44
C ASP A 60 -18.83 24.46 3.58
N ASP A 61 -18.21 23.28 3.67
CA ASP A 61 -18.44 22.14 2.75
C ASP A 61 -18.98 20.86 3.42
N ILE A 62 -19.81 20.97 4.47
CA ILE A 62 -20.32 19.80 5.23
C ILE A 62 -21.04 18.77 4.33
N GLU A 63 -21.83 19.22 3.36
CA GLU A 63 -22.56 18.33 2.43
C GLU A 63 -21.60 17.52 1.53
N ASN A 64 -20.53 18.17 1.05
CA ASN A 64 -19.48 17.52 0.26
C ASN A 64 -18.70 16.49 1.11
N VAL A 65 -18.50 16.78 2.40
CA VAL A 65 -17.86 15.86 3.35
C VAL A 65 -18.67 14.58 3.56
N GLU A 66 -19.99 14.68 3.75
CA GLU A 66 -20.85 13.50 3.88
C GLU A 66 -20.86 12.66 2.59
N SER A 67 -20.88 13.33 1.43
CA SER A 67 -20.85 12.67 0.14
C SER A 67 -19.56 11.89 -0.09
N ILE A 68 -18.38 12.49 0.13
CA ILE A 68 -17.08 11.79 -0.03
C ILE A 68 -16.98 10.59 0.92
N SER A 69 -17.50 10.73 2.14
CA SER A 69 -17.56 9.63 3.10
C SER A 69 -18.41 8.46 2.58
N LEU A 70 -19.52 8.76 1.92
CA LEU A 70 -20.38 7.76 1.26
C LEU A 70 -19.63 7.02 0.14
N TYR A 71 -18.78 7.71 -0.64
CA TYR A 71 -17.93 7.06 -1.65
C TYR A 71 -16.91 6.09 -1.04
N GLY A 72 -16.15 6.54 -0.03
CA GLY A 72 -15.14 5.71 0.62
C GLY A 72 -15.74 4.48 1.29
N LEU A 73 -16.94 4.66 1.83
CA LEU A 73 -17.74 3.57 2.33
C LEU A 73 -18.23 2.60 1.25
N LEU A 74 -18.83 3.13 0.19
CA LEU A 74 -19.39 2.30 -0.88
C LEU A 74 -18.29 1.44 -1.50
N PHE A 75 -17.07 1.98 -1.60
CA PHE A 75 -15.88 1.23 -1.95
C PHE A 75 -15.66 0.02 -1.02
N VAL A 76 -15.64 0.22 0.30
CA VAL A 76 -15.44 -0.87 1.29
C VAL A 76 -16.52 -1.92 1.21
N VAL A 77 -17.79 -1.51 1.23
CA VAL A 77 -18.93 -2.43 1.21
C VAL A 77 -18.92 -3.24 -0.07
N SER A 78 -18.73 -2.58 -1.21
CA SER A 78 -18.63 -3.24 -2.52
C SER A 78 -17.44 -4.20 -2.56
N PHE A 79 -16.28 -3.76 -2.06
CA PHE A 79 -15.08 -4.60 -2.02
C PHE A 79 -15.35 -5.87 -1.21
N VAL A 80 -15.84 -5.73 0.03
CA VAL A 80 -16.15 -6.85 0.93
C VAL A 80 -17.20 -7.77 0.30
N PHE A 81 -18.26 -7.20 -0.29
CA PHE A 81 -19.30 -7.95 -0.99
C PHE A 81 -18.72 -8.79 -2.12
N PHE A 82 -17.97 -8.19 -3.06
CA PHE A 82 -17.37 -8.92 -4.18
C PHE A 82 -16.31 -9.93 -3.71
N TYR A 83 -15.55 -9.58 -2.68
CA TYR A 83 -14.56 -10.45 -2.05
C TYR A 83 -15.22 -11.72 -1.47
N ILE A 84 -16.36 -11.57 -0.78
CA ILE A 84 -17.11 -12.68 -0.21
C ILE A 84 -17.90 -13.45 -1.28
N ALA A 85 -18.51 -12.77 -2.24
CA ALA A 85 -19.23 -13.42 -3.34
C ALA A 85 -18.30 -14.37 -4.12
N THR A 86 -17.04 -13.98 -4.31
CA THR A 86 -16.01 -14.83 -4.92
C THR A 86 -15.45 -15.91 -3.97
N LYS A 87 -15.78 -15.88 -2.67
CA LYS A 87 -15.45 -16.92 -1.67
C LYS A 87 -16.38 -18.14 -1.75
N ILE A 88 -17.64 -17.93 -2.15
CA ILE A 88 -18.69 -18.97 -2.19
C ILE A 88 -18.32 -20.14 -3.12
N VAL A 89 -17.39 -19.94 -4.06
CA VAL A 89 -17.09 -20.90 -5.12
C VAL A 89 -16.15 -22.06 -4.73
N ARG A 90 -15.41 -22.07 -3.60
CA ARG A 90 -14.61 -23.27 -3.18
C ARG A 90 -14.01 -23.16 -1.77
N ARG A 91 -14.14 -24.23 -0.97
CA ARG A 91 -13.44 -24.42 0.32
C ARG A 91 -11.95 -24.73 0.08
N VAL A 92 -11.05 -23.79 0.35
CA VAL A 92 -9.60 -24.05 0.36
C VAL A 92 -9.20 -24.39 1.81
N ARG A 93 -8.78 -25.63 2.06
CA ARG A 93 -8.55 -26.16 3.42
C ARG A 93 -7.10 -26.46 3.77
N VAL A 94 -6.14 -26.23 2.88
CA VAL A 94 -4.76 -26.69 3.10
C VAL A 94 -3.79 -25.60 2.66
N PHE A 95 -3.13 -24.94 3.62
CA PHE A 95 -1.96 -24.13 3.28
C PHE A 95 -0.81 -25.06 2.89
N PRO A 96 -0.11 -24.79 1.79
CA PRO A 96 0.95 -25.65 1.30
C PRO A 96 2.21 -25.58 2.18
N GLU A 97 2.94 -26.68 2.26
CA GLU A 97 4.35 -26.65 2.66
C GLU A 97 5.12 -25.88 1.58
N VAL A 98 5.70 -24.75 1.95
CA VAL A 98 6.37 -23.88 0.97
C VAL A 98 7.81 -24.34 0.78
N ASN A 99 8.08 -24.95 -0.37
CA ASN A 99 9.43 -25.22 -0.82
C ASN A 99 9.89 -24.09 -1.75
N ILE A 100 10.58 -23.07 -1.22
CA ILE A 100 11.21 -22.04 -2.05
C ILE A 100 12.48 -22.65 -2.67
N SER A 101 12.33 -23.50 -3.68
CA SER A 101 13.43 -24.24 -4.32
C SER A 101 14.37 -23.36 -5.17
N ILE A 102 14.41 -22.04 -4.94
CA ILE A 102 15.19 -21.07 -5.73
C ILE A 102 16.62 -20.94 -5.15
N GLY A 103 17.02 -21.77 -4.18
CA GLY A 103 18.39 -21.75 -3.62
C GLY A 103 18.72 -20.48 -2.82
N TRP A 104 17.70 -19.71 -2.44
CA TRP A 104 17.80 -18.54 -1.58
C TRP A 104 17.65 -18.97 -0.12
N SER A 105 18.64 -18.64 0.70
CA SER A 105 18.56 -18.75 2.15
C SER A 105 18.25 -17.38 2.77
N PRO A 106 17.74 -17.32 4.01
CA PRO A 106 17.53 -16.06 4.72
C PRO A 106 18.73 -15.12 4.65
N GLY A 107 19.95 -15.65 4.85
CA GLY A 107 21.18 -14.85 4.75
C GLY A 107 21.43 -14.26 3.37
N LYS A 108 21.17 -14.99 2.27
CA LYS A 108 21.31 -14.47 0.91
C LYS A 108 20.28 -13.38 0.62
N CYS A 109 19.04 -13.57 1.04
CA CYS A 109 17.99 -12.56 0.91
C CYS A 109 18.35 -11.30 1.68
N PHE A 110 18.81 -11.44 2.93
CA PHE A 110 19.24 -10.33 3.78
C PHE A 110 20.40 -9.54 3.14
N ILE A 111 21.45 -10.23 2.67
CA ILE A 111 22.55 -9.57 1.96
C ILE A 111 22.00 -8.78 0.75
N GLY A 112 21.11 -9.37 -0.04
CA GLY A 112 20.48 -8.67 -1.15
C GLY A 112 19.70 -7.43 -0.73
N VAL A 113 18.90 -7.51 0.35
CA VAL A 113 18.16 -6.37 0.91
C VAL A 113 19.11 -5.26 1.34
N ILE A 114 20.18 -5.58 2.06
CA ILE A 114 21.15 -4.59 2.53
C ILE A 114 21.95 -3.99 1.37
N SER A 115 22.41 -4.81 0.42
CA SER A 115 23.15 -4.32 -0.75
C SER A 115 22.31 -3.38 -1.59
N THR A 116 21.06 -3.74 -1.89
CA THR A 116 20.15 -2.86 -2.65
C THR A 116 19.83 -1.58 -1.89
N PHE A 117 19.58 -1.66 -0.58
CA PHE A 117 19.40 -0.49 0.29
C PHE A 117 20.60 0.46 0.22
N LEU A 118 21.81 -0.06 0.43
CA LEU A 118 23.04 0.75 0.41
C LEU A 118 23.27 1.38 -0.95
N ILE A 119 23.07 0.65 -2.05
CA ILE A 119 23.20 1.20 -3.41
C ILE A 119 22.21 2.37 -3.60
N ILE A 120 20.95 2.21 -3.22
CA ILE A 120 19.94 3.28 -3.32
C ILE A 120 20.38 4.50 -2.50
N LYS A 121 20.84 4.30 -1.26
CA LYS A 121 21.27 5.39 -0.38
C LYS A 121 22.54 6.07 -0.88
N THR A 122 23.48 5.34 -1.48
CA THR A 122 24.65 5.93 -2.14
C THR A 122 24.24 6.79 -3.34
N ILE A 123 23.28 6.33 -4.15
CA ILE A 123 22.73 7.14 -5.25
C ILE A 123 22.09 8.42 -4.70
N PHE A 124 21.25 8.29 -3.66
CA PHE A 124 20.62 9.45 -3.02
C PHE A 124 21.63 10.44 -2.48
N LEU A 125 22.64 9.97 -1.74
CA LEU A 125 23.73 10.81 -1.23
C LEU A 125 24.47 11.53 -2.37
N TYR A 126 24.75 10.83 -3.47
CA TYR A 126 25.45 11.42 -4.62
C TYR A 126 24.63 12.54 -5.30
N TYR A 127 23.30 12.41 -5.31
CA TYR A 127 22.39 13.40 -5.90
C TYR A 127 21.82 14.40 -4.88
N GLY A 128 22.30 14.42 -3.63
CA GLY A 128 21.81 15.34 -2.59
C GLY A 128 20.35 15.08 -2.18
N VAL A 129 19.85 13.84 -2.34
CA VAL A 129 18.50 13.48 -1.92
C VAL A 129 18.49 13.19 -0.42
N GLY A 130 17.79 14.02 0.35
CA GLY A 130 17.73 14.02 1.81
C GLY A 130 18.17 15.33 2.46
N ASP A 131 18.62 16.32 1.69
CA ASP A 131 19.18 17.57 2.21
C ASP A 131 18.08 18.56 2.65
N SER A 132 16.88 18.48 2.06
CA SER A 132 15.76 19.40 2.36
C SER A 132 15.21 19.32 3.78
N GLY A 133 15.50 18.25 4.53
CA GLY A 133 15.01 18.02 5.89
C GLY A 133 13.51 17.68 6.01
N ASP A 134 12.73 17.88 4.95
CA ASP A 134 11.30 17.64 4.87
C ASP A 134 10.93 16.56 3.84
N TYR A 135 9.72 16.02 3.95
CA TYR A 135 9.26 14.94 3.07
C TYR A 135 9.02 15.42 1.62
N ALA A 136 8.50 16.63 1.44
CA ALA A 136 8.18 17.17 0.11
C ALA A 136 9.44 17.51 -0.68
N GLY A 137 10.44 18.14 -0.05
CA GLY A 137 11.72 18.43 -0.69
C GLY A 137 12.47 17.18 -1.14
N GLN A 138 12.40 16.07 -0.40
CA GLN A 138 12.97 14.79 -0.87
C GLN A 138 12.36 14.30 -2.19
N TYR A 139 11.07 14.56 -2.46
CA TYR A 139 10.47 14.25 -3.76
C TYR A 139 10.98 15.18 -4.85
N PHE A 140 11.18 16.45 -4.54
CA PHE A 140 11.73 17.42 -5.48
C PHE A 140 13.17 17.08 -5.87
N GLU A 141 14.01 16.78 -4.88
CA GLU A 141 15.39 16.30 -5.09
C GLU A 141 15.39 14.98 -5.87
N ARG A 142 14.46 14.07 -5.57
CA ARG A 142 14.30 12.85 -6.36
C ARG A 142 13.86 13.15 -7.80
N ALA A 143 13.03 14.16 -8.00
CA ALA A 143 12.54 14.57 -9.31
C ALA A 143 13.63 15.24 -10.16
N SER A 144 14.59 15.93 -9.54
CA SER A 144 15.70 16.58 -10.23
C SER A 144 16.75 15.59 -10.77
N MET A 145 16.78 14.35 -10.26
CA MET A 145 17.67 13.31 -10.78
C MET A 145 17.41 12.99 -12.26
N PRO A 146 18.46 12.63 -13.05
CA PRO A 146 18.29 12.16 -14.41
C PRO A 146 17.28 11.02 -14.51
N GLN A 147 16.44 11.01 -15.54
CA GLN A 147 15.35 10.04 -15.67
C GLN A 147 15.82 8.58 -15.61
N ALA A 148 16.95 8.27 -16.25
CA ALA A 148 17.54 6.93 -16.22
C ALA A 148 17.90 6.49 -14.78
N VAL A 149 18.44 7.41 -13.97
CA VAL A 149 18.77 7.16 -12.57
C VAL A 149 17.51 6.93 -11.74
N ARG A 150 16.47 7.77 -11.91
CA ARG A 150 15.18 7.60 -11.22
C ARG A 150 14.57 6.23 -11.51
N GLN A 151 14.61 5.79 -12.77
CA GLN A 151 14.13 4.47 -13.17
C GLN A 151 14.97 3.34 -12.57
N ALA A 152 16.30 3.48 -12.57
CA ALA A 152 17.19 2.50 -11.93
C ALA A 152 16.91 2.37 -10.43
N VAL A 153 16.75 3.49 -9.72
CA VAL A 153 16.35 3.51 -8.31
C VAL A 153 15.00 2.80 -8.12
N ASN A 154 13.99 3.10 -8.94
CA ASN A 154 12.68 2.45 -8.85
C ASN A 154 12.77 0.94 -9.02
N ILE A 155 13.55 0.47 -9.99
CA ILE A 155 13.79 -0.97 -10.22
C ILE A 155 14.53 -1.58 -9.03
N LEU A 156 15.57 -0.93 -8.51
CA LEU A 156 16.32 -1.39 -7.34
C LEU A 156 15.43 -1.47 -6.10
N SER A 157 14.56 -0.48 -5.86
CA SER A 157 13.58 -0.50 -4.77
C SER A 157 12.59 -1.64 -4.93
N ALA A 158 12.13 -1.91 -6.16
CA ALA A 158 11.24 -3.03 -6.44
C ALA A 158 11.93 -4.39 -6.23
N ILE A 159 13.20 -4.53 -6.63
CA ILE A 159 14.04 -5.71 -6.32
C ILE A 159 14.21 -5.89 -4.82
N GLN A 160 14.49 -4.80 -4.09
CA GLN A 160 14.61 -4.82 -2.64
C GLN A 160 13.33 -5.35 -1.98
N TRP A 161 12.14 -4.91 -2.42
CA TRP A 161 10.87 -5.40 -1.90
C TRP A 161 10.64 -6.89 -2.18
N VAL A 162 10.96 -7.38 -3.38
CA VAL A 162 10.88 -8.82 -3.66
C VAL A 162 11.85 -9.62 -2.80
N LEU A 163 13.06 -9.09 -2.55
CA LEU A 163 14.02 -9.69 -1.62
C LEU A 163 13.53 -9.69 -0.17
N VAL A 164 12.79 -8.66 0.26
CA VAL A 164 12.11 -8.64 1.56
C VAL A 164 11.05 -9.75 1.63
N TYR A 165 10.21 -9.91 0.61
CA TYR A 165 9.21 -10.98 0.59
C TYR A 165 9.87 -12.36 0.66
N LEU A 166 10.96 -12.56 -0.10
CA LEU A 166 11.76 -13.78 -0.06
C LEU A 166 12.42 -14.00 1.30
N LEU A 167 12.99 -12.95 1.91
CA LEU A 167 13.58 -13.01 3.25
C LEU A 167 12.55 -13.47 4.26
N LEU A 168 11.38 -12.85 4.29
CA LEU A 168 10.31 -13.18 5.23
C LEU A 168 9.80 -14.62 5.02
N ALA A 169 9.50 -14.98 3.78
CA ALA A 169 9.01 -16.31 3.46
C ALA A 169 10.02 -17.41 3.79
N THR A 170 11.30 -17.24 3.39
CA THR A 170 12.36 -18.21 3.69
C THR A 170 12.71 -18.28 5.17
N SER A 171 12.65 -17.14 5.88
CA SER A 171 12.95 -17.11 7.31
C SER A 171 11.90 -17.82 8.14
N ILE A 172 10.61 -17.58 7.86
CA ILE A 172 9.52 -18.17 8.61
C ILE A 172 9.37 -19.66 8.28
N SER A 173 9.71 -20.08 7.05
CA SER A 173 9.72 -21.50 6.66
C SER A 173 10.98 -22.27 7.11
N SER A 174 11.96 -21.62 7.73
CA SER A 174 13.24 -22.24 8.10
C SER A 174 13.07 -23.24 9.26
N SER A 175 13.77 -24.37 9.19
CA SER A 175 13.86 -25.34 10.29
C SER A 175 14.52 -24.77 11.54
N ASN A 176 15.42 -23.79 11.38
CA ASN A 176 16.02 -23.04 12.47
C ASN A 176 15.42 -21.62 12.52
N LEU A 177 14.22 -21.52 13.07
CA LEU A 177 13.47 -20.27 13.15
C LEU A 177 14.24 -19.18 13.92
N LYS A 178 14.94 -19.53 15.01
CA LYS A 178 15.70 -18.54 15.80
C LYS A 178 16.78 -17.85 14.97
N TYR A 179 17.59 -18.63 14.25
CA TYR A 179 18.61 -18.09 13.35
C TYR A 179 18.00 -17.28 12.21
N ALA A 180 16.91 -17.76 11.63
CA ALA A 180 16.24 -17.07 10.54
C ALA A 180 15.58 -15.74 10.97
N MET A 181 15.08 -15.66 12.21
CA MET A 181 14.48 -14.45 12.76
C MET A 181 15.49 -13.34 13.04
N PHE A 182 16.75 -13.68 13.31
CA PHE A 182 17.81 -12.68 13.43
C PHE A 182 17.87 -11.77 12.19
N PHE A 183 17.84 -12.34 10.98
CA PHE A 183 17.88 -11.55 9.74
C PHE A 183 16.65 -10.67 9.53
N VAL A 184 15.47 -11.16 9.94
CA VAL A 184 14.23 -10.38 9.86
C VAL A 184 14.29 -9.18 10.81
N TRP A 185 14.79 -9.38 12.03
CA TRP A 185 14.96 -8.29 12.99
C TRP A 185 16.07 -7.31 12.59
N ALA A 186 17.16 -7.80 11.99
CA ALA A 186 18.20 -6.93 11.45
C ALA A 186 17.67 -6.05 10.29
N ALA A 187 16.90 -6.63 9.36
CA ALA A 187 16.26 -5.85 8.30
C ALA A 187 15.23 -4.86 8.86
N PHE A 188 14.46 -5.28 9.87
CA PHE A 188 13.53 -4.41 10.58
C PHE A 188 14.24 -3.21 11.22
N PHE A 189 15.38 -3.43 11.86
CA PHE A 189 16.20 -2.36 12.44
C PHE A 189 16.70 -1.39 11.38
N VAL A 190 17.14 -1.87 10.21
CA VAL A 190 17.56 -1.00 9.11
C VAL A 190 16.42 -0.09 8.64
N TYR A 191 15.22 -0.64 8.43
CA TYR A 191 14.05 0.16 8.05
C TYR A 191 13.56 1.09 9.17
N PHE A 192 13.73 0.68 10.43
CA PHE A 192 13.44 1.53 11.57
C PHE A 192 14.37 2.75 11.62
N VAL A 193 15.68 2.52 11.44
CA VAL A 193 16.68 3.61 11.36
C VAL A 193 16.42 4.49 10.14
N ASP A 194 16.10 3.90 8.99
CA ASP A 194 15.79 4.67 7.79
C ASP A 194 14.56 5.56 7.97
N MET A 195 13.48 5.02 8.56
CA MET A 195 12.31 5.79 8.95
C MET A 195 12.67 6.90 9.95
N TRP A 196 13.56 6.63 10.91
CA TRP A 196 13.99 7.61 11.90
C TRP A 196 14.72 8.79 11.27
N ILE A 197 15.54 8.52 10.24
CA ILE A 197 16.35 9.52 9.53
C ILE A 197 15.50 10.28 8.50
N THR A 198 14.73 9.57 7.68
CA THR A 198 13.99 10.14 6.55
C THR A 198 12.61 10.69 6.92
N ASN A 199 12.15 10.44 8.15
CA ASN A 199 10.78 10.68 8.61
C ASN A 199 9.68 9.97 7.79
N SER A 200 10.04 9.01 6.94
CA SER A 200 9.10 8.24 6.10
C SER A 200 8.67 6.94 6.79
N ARG A 201 7.38 6.86 7.15
CA ARG A 201 6.82 5.72 7.91
C ARG A 201 6.35 4.57 7.02
N SER A 202 6.00 4.87 5.76
CA SER A 202 5.29 3.94 4.89
C SER A 202 6.05 2.64 4.63
N ILE A 203 7.38 2.71 4.47
CA ILE A 203 8.24 1.53 4.25
C ILE A 203 8.22 0.62 5.48
N PHE A 204 8.41 1.19 6.67
CA PHE A 204 8.42 0.43 7.92
C PHE A 204 7.05 -0.22 8.21
N VAL A 205 5.96 0.51 7.95
CA VAL A 205 4.59 0.00 8.06
C VAL A 205 4.35 -1.16 7.09
N MET A 206 4.71 -0.98 5.82
CA MET A 206 4.56 -2.02 4.80
C MET A 206 5.36 -3.28 5.16
N TYR A 207 6.60 -3.13 5.64
CA TYR A 207 7.41 -4.25 6.10
C TYR A 207 6.74 -4.98 7.27
N SER A 208 6.28 -4.24 8.28
CA SER A 208 5.62 -4.80 9.47
C SER A 208 4.36 -5.59 9.10
N LEU A 209 3.57 -5.03 8.20
CA LEU A 209 2.33 -5.61 7.70
C LEU A 209 2.60 -6.89 6.91
N VAL A 210 3.58 -6.88 6.00
CA VAL A 210 3.99 -8.08 5.26
C VAL A 210 4.53 -9.15 6.21
N PHE A 211 5.30 -8.77 7.24
CA PHE A 211 5.76 -9.71 8.27
C PHE A 211 4.59 -10.36 9.00
N ILE A 212 3.61 -9.58 9.47
CA ILE A 212 2.41 -10.10 10.16
C ILE A 212 1.66 -11.07 9.25
N VAL A 213 1.38 -10.67 8.01
CA VAL A 213 0.66 -11.52 7.05
C VAL A 213 1.44 -12.81 6.78
N THR A 214 2.74 -12.71 6.50
CA THR A 214 3.59 -13.89 6.28
C THR A 214 3.55 -14.80 7.51
N TYR A 215 3.73 -14.24 8.70
CA TYR A 215 3.69 -15.01 9.94
C TYR A 215 2.35 -15.71 10.15
N MET A 216 1.22 -15.06 9.89
CA MET A 216 -0.11 -15.67 9.97
C MET A 216 -0.31 -16.82 8.98
N PHE A 217 0.27 -16.72 7.78
CA PHE A 217 0.21 -17.78 6.77
C PHE A 217 0.95 -19.06 7.20
N TYR A 218 2.09 -18.91 7.88
CA TYR A 218 2.94 -20.04 8.26
C TYR A 218 2.67 -20.55 9.68
N ASN A 219 2.47 -19.66 10.64
CA ASN A 219 2.29 -20.00 12.04
C ASN A 219 0.84 -19.74 12.45
N ARG A 220 -0.04 -20.70 12.14
CA ARG A 220 -1.51 -20.63 12.21
C ARG A 220 -2.12 -20.40 13.62
N SER A 221 -1.37 -19.91 14.59
CA SER A 221 -1.85 -19.75 15.98
C SER A 221 -1.34 -18.48 16.67
N ILE A 222 -1.50 -17.32 16.02
CA ILE A 222 -1.61 -16.11 16.82
C ILE A 222 -3.00 -16.12 17.44
N GLY A 223 -3.11 -16.45 18.73
CA GLY A 223 -4.38 -16.29 19.43
C GLY A 223 -4.79 -14.82 19.40
N LEU A 224 -6.09 -14.54 19.30
CA LEU A 224 -6.67 -13.17 19.24
C LEU A 224 -6.02 -12.19 20.24
N ARG A 225 -5.70 -12.65 21.45
CA ARG A 225 -5.01 -11.83 22.48
C ARG A 225 -3.67 -11.28 21.99
N LYS A 226 -2.85 -12.11 21.33
CA LYS A 226 -1.55 -11.70 20.78
C LYS A 226 -1.74 -10.78 19.57
N GLU A 227 -2.75 -11.02 18.73
CA GLU A 227 -3.08 -10.12 17.61
C GLU A 227 -3.44 -8.72 18.12
N ILE A 228 -4.28 -8.64 19.16
CA ILE A 228 -4.63 -7.37 19.82
C ILE A 228 -3.37 -6.70 20.39
N ILE A 229 -2.50 -7.43 21.10
CA ILE A 229 -1.25 -6.86 21.64
C ILE A 229 -0.36 -6.31 20.52
N TYR A 230 -0.18 -7.04 19.42
CA TYR A 230 0.62 -6.57 18.29
C TYR A 230 0.00 -5.37 17.59
N ALA A 231 -1.32 -5.36 17.41
CA ALA A 231 -2.04 -4.23 16.85
C ALA A 231 -1.89 -2.99 17.74
N THR A 232 -2.09 -3.12 19.05
CA THR A 232 -1.91 -2.02 20.02
C THR A 232 -0.47 -1.52 20.00
N LEU A 233 0.52 -2.41 20.08
CA LEU A 233 1.94 -2.02 20.03
C LEU A 233 2.29 -1.27 18.75
N PHE A 234 1.79 -1.77 17.60
CA PHE A 234 1.98 -1.13 16.31
C PHE A 234 1.36 0.28 16.29
N ILE A 235 0.11 0.43 16.74
CA ILE A 235 -0.57 1.74 16.85
C ILE A 235 0.21 2.67 17.79
N THR A 236 0.67 2.19 18.95
CA THR A 236 1.46 2.98 19.90
C THR A 236 2.76 3.48 19.28
N ILE A 237 3.51 2.61 18.59
CA ILE A 237 4.74 3.00 17.89
C ILE A 237 4.43 4.08 16.85
N MET A 238 3.39 3.88 16.03
CA MET A 238 2.97 4.84 15.02
C MET A 238 2.55 6.18 15.63
N GLY A 239 1.84 6.16 16.76
CA GLY A 239 1.45 7.36 17.51
C GLY A 239 2.64 8.11 18.08
N LEU A 240 3.64 7.42 18.64
CA LEU A 240 4.88 8.05 19.12
C LEU A 240 5.66 8.73 17.97
N PHE A 241 5.66 8.13 16.78
CA PHE A 241 6.27 8.76 15.59
C PHE A 241 5.49 9.97 15.09
N ALA A 242 4.16 9.92 15.14
CA ALA A 242 3.32 11.07 14.84
C ALA A 242 3.62 12.23 15.80
N TYR A 243 3.68 11.93 17.10
CA TYR A 243 4.02 12.89 18.14
C TYR A 243 5.43 13.49 17.95
N LYS A 244 6.45 12.68 17.63
CA LYS A 244 7.80 13.18 17.33
C LYS A 244 7.76 14.22 16.20
N ARG A 245 7.06 13.92 15.11
CA ARG A 245 6.98 14.82 13.96
C ARG A 245 6.35 16.17 14.33
N ALA A 246 5.22 16.15 15.02
CA ALA A 246 4.55 17.37 15.43
C ALA A 246 5.46 18.27 16.30
N ASN A 247 6.25 17.67 17.20
CA ASN A 247 7.24 18.41 17.99
C ASN A 247 8.43 18.97 17.18
N PHE A 248 8.83 18.29 16.09
CA PHE A 248 9.90 18.77 15.20
C PHE A 248 9.44 19.93 14.33
N ASP A 249 8.17 19.92 13.91
CA ASP A 249 7.57 20.96 13.07
C ASP A 249 7.19 22.23 13.88
N GLY A 250 7.44 22.23 15.20
CA GLY A 250 7.16 23.37 16.08
C GLY A 250 5.67 23.57 16.42
N GLU A 251 4.82 22.62 16.02
CA GLU A 251 3.39 22.60 16.32
C GLU A 251 3.19 22.04 17.73
N ILE A 252 3.06 22.94 18.72
CA ILE A 252 2.89 22.58 20.14
C ILE A 252 1.50 21.99 20.40
N ASP A 253 0.53 22.23 19.52
CA ASP A 253 -0.86 21.79 19.71
C ASP A 253 -1.14 20.49 18.94
N VAL A 254 -0.57 19.39 19.44
CA VAL A 254 -0.74 18.08 18.82
C VAL A 254 -2.14 17.55 19.12
N ASN A 255 -3.10 17.77 18.21
CA ASN A 255 -4.40 17.13 18.32
C ASN A 255 -4.24 15.62 18.11
N VAL A 256 -4.83 14.80 19.00
CA VAL A 256 -4.85 13.34 18.87
C VAL A 256 -5.42 12.92 17.52
N ILE A 257 -6.30 13.74 16.94
CA ILE A 257 -6.88 13.53 15.61
C ILE A 257 -5.82 13.67 14.51
N ASP A 258 -4.91 14.63 14.61
CA ASP A 258 -3.82 14.83 13.62
C ASP A 258 -2.78 13.71 13.70
N ILE A 259 -2.65 13.07 14.87
CA ILE A 259 -1.87 11.84 15.04
C ILE A 259 -2.54 10.64 14.34
N LEU A 260 -3.88 10.57 14.39
CA LEU A 260 -4.66 9.44 13.90
C LEU A 260 -4.98 9.52 12.41
N ILE A 261 -5.03 10.72 11.83
CA ILE A 261 -5.27 10.95 10.40
C ILE A 261 -3.96 11.33 9.73
N PRO A 262 -3.31 10.42 8.98
CA PRO A 262 -2.07 10.79 8.30
C PRO A 262 -2.35 11.93 7.32
N SER A 263 -1.52 12.97 7.36
CA SER A 263 -1.65 14.21 6.56
C SER A 263 -1.89 13.97 5.07
N GLU A 264 -1.37 12.86 4.55
CA GLU A 264 -1.58 12.44 3.17
C GLU A 264 -3.01 12.03 2.83
N PHE A 265 -3.74 11.41 3.76
CA PHE A 265 -5.15 11.08 3.55
C PHE A 265 -6.01 12.33 3.58
N ILE A 266 -5.63 13.34 4.37
CA ILE A 266 -6.26 14.67 4.33
C ILE A 266 -6.07 15.30 2.94
N ALA A 267 -4.86 15.26 2.38
CA ALA A 267 -4.60 15.78 1.04
C ALA A 267 -5.42 15.05 -0.05
N ILE A 268 -5.49 13.73 0.02
CA ILE A 268 -6.33 12.93 -0.90
C ILE A 268 -7.82 13.27 -0.74
N TYR A 269 -8.27 13.49 0.50
CA TYR A 269 -9.64 13.90 0.79
C TYR A 269 -9.95 15.31 0.28
N GLN A 270 -9.01 16.25 0.42
CA GLN A 270 -9.10 17.60 -0.12
C GLN A 270 -9.19 17.61 -1.65
N ASN A 271 -8.48 16.71 -2.34
CA ASN A 271 -8.64 16.53 -3.78
C ASN A 271 -10.09 16.17 -4.14
N ALA A 272 -10.73 15.30 -3.34
CA ALA A 272 -12.13 14.92 -3.57
C ALA A 272 -13.07 16.09 -3.32
N LEU A 273 -12.86 16.87 -2.24
CA LEU A 273 -13.65 18.06 -1.94
C LEU A 273 -13.59 19.09 -3.05
N HIS A 274 -12.37 19.42 -3.49
CA HIS A 274 -12.17 20.40 -4.55
C HIS A 274 -12.84 19.95 -5.85
N LEU A 275 -12.65 18.69 -6.27
CA LEU A 275 -13.31 18.18 -7.48
C LEU A 275 -14.83 18.14 -7.35
N MET A 276 -15.35 17.87 -6.16
CA MET A 276 -16.79 17.87 -5.92
C MET A 276 -17.37 19.29 -5.96
N SER A 277 -16.68 20.28 -5.41
CA SER A 277 -17.15 21.67 -5.39
C SER A 277 -17.14 22.34 -6.77
N ILE A 278 -16.22 21.94 -7.65
CA ILE A 278 -16.21 22.40 -9.05
C ILE A 278 -17.00 21.48 -9.99
N SER A 279 -17.46 20.32 -9.53
CA SER A 279 -18.21 19.39 -10.38
C SER A 279 -19.51 20.04 -10.88
N GLY A 280 -19.69 20.11 -12.20
CA GLY A 280 -20.83 20.78 -12.82
C GLY A 280 -20.69 22.29 -13.01
N SER A 281 -19.56 22.89 -12.65
CA SER A 281 -19.21 24.26 -13.03
C SER A 281 -18.49 24.30 -14.39
N SER A 282 -18.35 25.49 -14.97
CA SER A 282 -17.51 25.71 -16.16
C SER A 282 -16.02 25.53 -15.89
N ASP A 283 -15.61 25.50 -14.63
CA ASP A 283 -14.20 25.40 -14.21
C ASP A 283 -13.73 23.94 -14.21
N PHE A 284 -14.66 22.98 -14.26
CA PHE A 284 -14.31 21.57 -14.35
C PHE A 284 -13.78 21.21 -15.74
N VAL A 285 -12.50 20.87 -15.78
CA VAL A 285 -11.85 20.29 -16.94
C VAL A 285 -11.88 18.78 -16.83
N GLN A 286 -12.39 18.10 -17.86
CA GLN A 286 -12.43 16.65 -17.91
C GLN A 286 -11.07 16.08 -18.36
N PRO A 287 -10.55 15.00 -17.73
CA PRO A 287 -9.34 14.36 -18.22
C PRO A 287 -9.54 13.81 -19.64
N PRO A 288 -8.50 13.79 -20.50
CA PRO A 288 -8.59 13.25 -21.85
C PRO A 288 -9.10 11.79 -21.84
N GLY A 289 -9.98 11.39 -22.77
CA GLY A 289 -10.52 10.03 -22.79
C GLY A 289 -9.46 8.92 -22.95
N SER A 290 -8.31 9.22 -23.55
CA SER A 290 -7.17 8.29 -23.70
C SER A 290 -6.39 8.04 -22.41
N SER A 291 -6.62 8.86 -21.37
CA SER A 291 -5.94 8.82 -20.09
C SER A 291 -5.92 7.42 -19.45
N TYR A 292 -7.07 6.74 -19.41
CA TYR A 292 -7.19 5.39 -18.83
C TYR A 292 -6.40 4.34 -19.60
N LEU A 293 -6.39 4.44 -20.93
CA LEU A 293 -5.58 3.53 -21.74
C LEU A 293 -4.09 3.76 -21.48
N GLN A 294 -3.67 5.04 -21.38
CA GLN A 294 -2.31 5.41 -21.04
C GLN A 294 -1.92 4.94 -19.63
N SER A 295 -2.83 4.94 -18.65
CA SER A 295 -2.60 4.35 -17.32
C SER A 295 -2.35 2.85 -17.35
N LEU A 296 -3.02 2.10 -18.25
CA LEU A 296 -2.82 0.65 -18.39
C LEU A 296 -1.42 0.30 -18.93
N ILE A 297 -0.86 1.14 -19.80
CA ILE A 297 0.47 0.97 -20.38
C ILE A 297 1.56 1.79 -19.69
N ALA A 298 1.25 2.44 -18.55
CA ALA A 298 2.17 3.30 -17.82
C ALA A 298 3.45 2.58 -17.33
N PHE A 299 3.44 1.23 -17.33
CA PHE A 299 4.62 0.42 -17.03
C PHE A 299 5.69 0.48 -18.13
N ILE A 300 5.32 0.77 -19.37
CA ILE A 300 6.28 0.91 -20.48
C ILE A 300 7.20 2.09 -20.18
N PRO A 301 8.53 1.97 -20.23
CA PRO A 301 9.45 3.08 -19.95
C PRO A 301 9.13 4.34 -20.77
N LYS A 302 9.31 5.53 -20.17
CA LYS A 302 9.03 6.81 -20.85
C LYS A 302 9.82 6.95 -22.17
N GLN A 303 11.02 6.37 -22.24
CA GLN A 303 11.88 6.36 -23.43
C GLN A 303 11.28 5.59 -24.62
N ILE A 304 10.29 4.74 -24.38
CA ILE A 304 9.57 3.98 -25.42
C ILE A 304 8.21 4.60 -25.68
N ASN A 305 7.56 5.10 -24.63
CA ASN A 305 6.29 5.81 -24.71
C ASN A 305 6.37 7.11 -23.89
N ASP A 306 6.56 8.23 -24.59
CA ASP A 306 6.64 9.55 -23.97
C ASP A 306 5.29 10.00 -23.40
N GLU A 307 4.18 9.48 -23.98
CA GLU A 307 2.82 9.72 -23.51
C GLU A 307 2.50 8.86 -22.28
N LYS A 308 3.00 9.30 -21.13
CA LYS A 308 2.53 8.81 -19.84
C LYS A 308 1.62 9.83 -19.21
N TRP A 309 0.37 9.41 -19.06
CA TRP A 309 -0.57 10.14 -18.25
C TRP A 309 -0.61 9.59 -16.83
N ASP A 310 -0.58 10.53 -15.88
CA ASP A 310 -0.73 10.29 -14.46
C ASP A 310 -1.79 11.27 -13.95
N LEU A 311 -2.77 10.72 -13.23
CA LEU A 311 -3.95 11.44 -12.83
C LEU A 311 -3.64 12.51 -11.76
N ALA A 312 -2.68 12.23 -10.87
CA ALA A 312 -2.22 13.20 -9.88
C ALA A 312 -1.51 14.38 -10.55
N SER A 313 -0.63 14.10 -11.52
CA SER A 313 0.07 15.11 -12.31
C SER A 313 -0.88 15.98 -13.14
N TRP A 314 -1.90 15.37 -13.74
CA TRP A 314 -2.95 16.10 -14.48
C TRP A 314 -3.71 17.05 -13.55
N TYR A 315 -4.24 16.55 -12.44
CA TYR A 315 -5.05 17.32 -11.51
C TYR A 315 -4.29 18.54 -10.97
N VAL A 316 -3.05 18.33 -10.51
CA VAL A 316 -2.24 19.43 -9.97
C VAL A 316 -1.78 20.37 -11.08
N GLY A 317 -1.48 19.87 -12.28
CA GLY A 317 -1.13 20.70 -13.42
C GLY A 317 -2.25 21.64 -13.87
N GLU A 318 -3.48 21.15 -13.85
CA GLU A 318 -4.66 21.90 -14.29
C GLU A 318 -5.11 22.92 -13.24
N TYR A 319 -5.27 22.49 -11.99
CA TYR A 319 -5.91 23.31 -10.96
C TYR A 319 -4.93 24.03 -10.03
N PHE A 320 -3.69 23.55 -9.91
CA PHE A 320 -2.68 24.09 -8.99
C PHE A 320 -1.30 24.21 -9.65
N PRO A 321 -1.15 24.95 -10.77
CA PRO A 321 0.08 24.96 -11.56
C PRO A 321 1.31 25.45 -10.79
N GLY A 322 1.13 26.35 -9.82
CA GLY A 322 2.21 26.78 -8.93
C GLY A 322 2.74 25.64 -8.05
N TYR A 323 1.85 24.80 -7.52
CA TYR A 323 2.22 23.61 -6.75
C TYR A 323 2.81 22.52 -7.67
N ALA A 324 2.29 22.38 -8.90
CA ALA A 324 2.84 21.50 -9.93
C ALA A 324 4.30 21.84 -10.26
N ALA A 325 4.59 23.14 -10.45
CA ALA A 325 5.92 23.65 -10.75
C ALA A 325 6.93 23.37 -9.61
N GLN A 326 6.45 23.24 -8.37
CA GLN A 326 7.24 22.85 -7.21
C GLN A 326 7.41 21.33 -7.05
N GLY A 327 6.90 20.52 -7.99
CA GLY A 327 6.97 19.06 -7.94
C GLY A 327 5.86 18.40 -7.10
N GLY A 328 4.76 19.12 -6.84
CA GLY A 328 3.55 18.57 -6.22
C GLY A 328 2.84 17.49 -7.07
N GLY A 329 1.79 16.89 -6.52
CA GLY A 329 0.98 15.88 -7.24
C GLY A 329 1.44 14.43 -7.04
N LEU A 330 1.73 14.04 -5.78
CA LEU A 330 2.25 12.72 -5.43
C LEU A 330 1.19 11.70 -5.01
N ALA A 331 -0.06 12.14 -4.88
CA ALA A 331 -1.20 11.35 -4.50
C ALA A 331 -2.45 11.99 -5.12
N PHE A 332 -3.40 11.15 -5.53
CA PHE A 332 -4.66 11.62 -6.06
C PHE A 332 -5.80 11.03 -5.25
N GLY A 333 -5.99 9.73 -5.35
CA GLY A 333 -6.94 8.94 -4.58
C GLY A 333 -7.98 8.25 -5.45
N ILE A 334 -8.47 7.12 -4.96
CA ILE A 334 -9.52 6.34 -5.65
C ILE A 334 -10.88 7.06 -5.69
N ILE A 335 -11.21 7.86 -4.67
CA ILE A 335 -12.48 8.62 -4.62
C ILE A 335 -12.45 9.81 -5.59
N PRO A 336 -11.43 10.69 -5.59
CA PRO A 336 -11.24 11.68 -6.64
C PRO A 336 -11.36 11.10 -8.06
N GLU A 337 -10.78 9.92 -8.29
CA GLU A 337 -10.87 9.23 -9.59
C GLU A 337 -12.30 8.78 -9.90
N ALA A 338 -13.07 8.34 -8.90
CA ALA A 338 -14.46 8.02 -9.11
C ALA A 338 -15.29 9.26 -9.48
N LEU A 339 -15.04 10.41 -8.83
CA LEU A 339 -15.77 11.66 -9.05
C LEU A 339 -15.63 12.19 -10.49
N ILE A 340 -14.42 12.14 -11.07
CA ILE A 340 -14.18 12.62 -12.44
C ILE A 340 -14.66 11.65 -13.54
N ASN A 341 -15.07 10.44 -13.17
CA ASN A 341 -15.52 9.39 -14.08
C ASN A 341 -17.04 9.25 -14.12
N TRP A 342 -17.55 8.17 -13.53
CA TRP A 342 -18.95 7.78 -13.48
C TRP A 342 -19.49 7.77 -12.05
N GLY A 343 -18.83 8.51 -11.15
CA GLY A 343 -19.19 8.62 -9.75
C GLY A 343 -19.30 7.25 -9.09
N ILE A 344 -20.48 6.98 -8.53
CA ILE A 344 -20.85 5.74 -7.82
C ILE A 344 -20.58 4.49 -8.66
N ILE A 345 -20.82 4.53 -9.99
CA ILE A 345 -20.57 3.36 -10.85
C ILE A 345 -19.07 3.04 -10.88
N SER A 346 -18.23 4.08 -10.95
CA SER A 346 -16.77 3.93 -10.94
C SER A 346 -16.29 3.31 -9.63
N ILE A 347 -16.73 3.81 -8.46
CA ILE A 347 -16.23 3.30 -7.18
C ILE A 347 -16.60 1.83 -6.94
N VAL A 348 -17.80 1.40 -7.37
CA VAL A 348 -18.23 0.00 -7.32
C VAL A 348 -17.38 -0.87 -8.24
N PHE A 349 -17.12 -0.40 -9.46
CA PHE A 349 -16.29 -1.12 -10.44
C PHE A 349 -14.84 -1.25 -9.99
N GLN A 350 -14.25 -0.18 -9.45
CA GLN A 350 -12.91 -0.19 -8.89
C GLN A 350 -12.82 -1.17 -7.71
N ALA A 351 -13.80 -1.15 -6.81
CA ALA A 351 -13.91 -2.11 -5.70
C ALA A 351 -13.98 -3.55 -6.21
N PHE A 352 -14.76 -3.82 -7.27
CA PHE A 352 -14.82 -5.13 -7.92
C PHE A 352 -13.45 -5.58 -8.44
N ILE A 353 -12.74 -4.74 -9.20
CA ILE A 353 -11.41 -5.09 -9.76
C ILE A 353 -10.44 -5.42 -8.62
N VAL A 354 -10.37 -4.56 -7.60
CA VAL A 354 -9.47 -4.77 -6.46
C VAL A 354 -9.85 -6.07 -5.74
N SER A 355 -11.13 -6.33 -5.48
CA SER A 355 -11.57 -7.61 -4.87
C SER A 355 -11.15 -8.83 -5.68
N VAL A 356 -11.29 -8.78 -7.01
CA VAL A 356 -10.89 -9.88 -7.89
C VAL A 356 -9.39 -10.12 -7.82
N VAL A 357 -8.56 -9.07 -7.93
CA VAL A 357 -7.09 -9.20 -7.86
C VAL A 357 -6.64 -9.81 -6.53
N PHE A 358 -7.20 -9.32 -5.41
CA PHE A 358 -6.88 -9.83 -4.08
C PHE A 358 -7.35 -11.26 -3.88
N ARG A 359 -8.56 -11.58 -4.35
CA ARG A 359 -9.09 -12.94 -4.23
C ARG A 359 -8.27 -13.92 -5.06
N VAL A 360 -7.96 -13.57 -6.31
CA VAL A 360 -7.18 -14.42 -7.20
C VAL A 360 -5.79 -14.66 -6.63
N SER A 361 -5.10 -13.62 -6.14
CA SER A 361 -3.78 -13.77 -5.52
C SER A 361 -3.83 -14.63 -4.26
N TYR A 362 -4.82 -14.44 -3.38
CA TYR A 362 -5.03 -15.27 -2.18
C TYR A 362 -5.30 -16.74 -2.54
N VAL A 363 -6.26 -16.97 -3.43
CA VAL A 363 -6.65 -18.32 -3.85
C VAL A 363 -5.47 -19.02 -4.53
N ALA A 364 -4.71 -18.31 -5.36
CA ALA A 364 -3.51 -18.84 -5.98
C ALA A 364 -2.47 -19.22 -4.91
N ALA A 365 -2.18 -18.32 -3.96
CA ALA A 365 -1.23 -18.56 -2.86
C ALA A 365 -1.59 -19.80 -2.02
N CYS A 366 -2.88 -20.01 -1.78
CA CYS A 366 -3.40 -21.13 -0.99
C CYS A 366 -3.57 -22.44 -1.79
N ARG A 367 -3.71 -22.39 -3.13
CA ARG A 367 -3.94 -23.58 -3.98
C ARG A 367 -2.67 -24.27 -4.43
N THR A 368 -1.50 -23.63 -4.37
CA THR A 368 -0.25 -24.20 -4.89
C THR A 368 0.20 -25.40 -4.06
N ARG A 369 -0.30 -26.60 -4.39
CA ARG A 369 -0.01 -27.86 -3.70
C ARG A 369 1.29 -28.54 -4.15
N SER A 370 2.23 -27.78 -4.72
CA SER A 370 3.32 -28.33 -5.54
C SER A 370 4.71 -27.96 -5.00
N ARG A 371 5.68 -28.83 -5.33
CA ARG A 371 7.13 -28.74 -5.07
C ARG A 371 7.83 -27.50 -5.66
N SER A 372 7.09 -26.58 -6.28
CA SER A 372 7.61 -25.34 -6.86
C SER A 372 7.59 -24.19 -5.86
N PRO A 373 8.54 -23.23 -5.95
CA PRO A 373 8.52 -22.03 -5.12
C PRO A 373 7.19 -21.31 -5.23
N ASN A 374 6.57 -21.00 -4.10
CA ASN A 374 5.23 -20.43 -4.04
C ASN A 374 5.27 -18.93 -4.42
N ILE A 375 5.58 -18.64 -5.68
CA ILE A 375 5.56 -17.31 -6.30
C ILE A 375 4.22 -16.60 -6.03
N TRP A 376 3.13 -17.38 -5.95
CA TRP A 376 1.81 -16.88 -5.65
C TRP A 376 1.68 -16.33 -4.24
N LEU A 377 2.40 -16.88 -3.26
CA LEU A 377 2.49 -16.29 -1.92
C LEU A 377 3.23 -14.95 -1.98
N LEU A 378 4.36 -14.87 -2.69
CA LEU A 378 5.09 -13.61 -2.85
C LEU A 378 4.24 -12.55 -3.58
N PHE A 379 3.48 -12.98 -4.59
CA PHE A 379 2.56 -12.13 -5.31
C PHE A 379 1.42 -11.63 -4.42
N TYR A 380 0.86 -12.50 -3.58
CA TYR A 380 -0.14 -12.11 -2.59
C TYR A 380 0.43 -11.12 -1.57
N LEU A 381 1.63 -11.36 -1.04
CA LEU A 381 2.32 -10.41 -0.14
C LEU A 381 2.56 -9.06 -0.83
N PHE A 382 2.91 -9.07 -2.12
CA PHE A 382 3.04 -7.88 -2.94
C PHE A 382 1.71 -7.13 -3.07
N CYS A 383 0.60 -7.82 -3.39
CA CYS A 383 -0.73 -7.19 -3.46
C CYS A 383 -1.07 -6.53 -2.12
N ILE A 384 -0.86 -7.25 -1.03
CA ILE A 384 -1.12 -6.79 0.34
C ILE A 384 -0.32 -5.55 0.70
N SER A 385 0.98 -5.50 0.41
CA SER A 385 1.79 -4.29 0.69
C SER A 385 1.40 -3.10 -0.18
N ASN A 386 0.79 -3.35 -1.35
CA ASN A 386 0.37 -2.31 -2.28
C ASN A 386 -1.08 -1.84 -2.08
N ILE A 387 -1.82 -2.36 -1.10
CA ILE A 387 -3.17 -1.87 -0.75
C ILE A 387 -3.17 -0.35 -0.57
N TYR A 388 -2.20 0.16 0.19
CA TYR A 388 -2.07 1.58 0.45
C TYR A 388 -1.92 2.38 -0.85
N ASN A 389 -1.13 1.89 -1.82
CA ASN A 389 -0.93 2.56 -3.11
C ASN A 389 -2.22 2.56 -3.96
N VAL A 390 -3.05 1.51 -3.86
CA VAL A 390 -4.36 1.48 -4.54
C VAL A 390 -5.26 2.61 -4.05
N ILE A 391 -5.28 2.83 -2.73
CA ILE A 391 -6.07 3.90 -2.13
C ILE A 391 -5.46 5.28 -2.40
N ARG A 392 -4.14 5.40 -2.30
CA ARG A 392 -3.38 6.66 -2.44
C ARG A 392 -3.36 7.21 -3.87
N SER A 393 -3.17 6.35 -4.86
CA SER A 393 -2.91 6.77 -6.24
C SER A 393 -4.20 6.73 -7.06
N HIS A 394 -4.34 5.75 -7.93
CA HIS A 394 -5.53 5.53 -8.76
C HIS A 394 -5.69 4.02 -8.97
N SER A 395 -6.84 3.61 -9.48
CA SER A 395 -7.28 2.21 -9.55
C SER A 395 -6.38 1.36 -10.42
N PHE A 396 -5.93 1.89 -11.56
CA PHE A 396 -5.01 1.18 -12.46
C PHE A 396 -3.55 1.15 -11.98
N SER A 397 -3.21 1.81 -10.86
CA SER A 397 -1.85 1.85 -10.34
C SER A 397 -1.39 0.46 -9.91
N ILE A 398 -2.33 -0.41 -9.53
CA ILE A 398 -2.05 -1.81 -9.19
C ILE A 398 -1.45 -2.59 -10.35
N PHE A 399 -1.87 -2.34 -11.60
CA PHE A 399 -1.35 -3.07 -12.76
C PHE A 399 0.08 -2.64 -13.07
N ASN A 400 0.34 -1.34 -13.03
CA ASN A 400 1.69 -0.81 -13.17
C ASN A 400 2.60 -1.32 -12.03
N GLY A 401 2.08 -1.31 -10.80
CA GLY A 401 2.72 -1.89 -9.64
C GLY A 401 3.03 -3.37 -9.83
N ILE A 402 2.09 -4.18 -10.34
CA ILE A 402 2.34 -5.61 -10.61
C ILE A 402 3.44 -5.77 -11.66
N ALA A 403 3.38 -5.04 -12.77
CA ALA A 403 4.34 -5.16 -13.85
C ALA A 403 5.77 -4.77 -13.40
N LEU A 404 5.94 -3.55 -12.88
CA LEU A 404 7.25 -3.00 -12.53
C LEU A 404 7.71 -3.35 -11.10
N GLY A 405 6.76 -3.49 -10.19
CA GLY A 405 7.02 -3.75 -8.77
C GLY A 405 7.16 -5.23 -8.42
N PHE A 406 6.61 -6.14 -9.24
CA PHE A 406 6.67 -7.57 -8.98
C PHE A 406 7.25 -8.39 -10.14
N ILE A 407 6.65 -8.32 -11.34
CA ILE A 407 7.02 -9.19 -12.47
C ILE A 407 8.47 -8.93 -12.90
N VAL A 408 8.84 -7.68 -13.19
CA VAL A 408 10.19 -7.33 -13.65
C VAL A 408 11.27 -7.72 -12.61
N PRO A 409 11.16 -7.31 -11.32
CA PRO A 409 12.14 -7.70 -10.31
C PRO A 409 12.23 -9.21 -10.08
N PHE A 410 11.10 -9.90 -10.10
CA PHE A 410 11.07 -11.35 -9.94
C PHE A 410 11.79 -12.05 -11.11
N LEU A 411 11.55 -11.61 -12.35
CA LEU A 411 12.26 -12.12 -13.52
C LEU A 411 13.77 -11.89 -13.42
N ILE A 412 14.21 -10.70 -13.01
CA ILE A 412 15.64 -10.40 -12.79
C ILE A 412 16.25 -11.37 -11.76
N LEU A 413 15.61 -11.53 -10.60
CA LEU A 413 16.09 -12.43 -9.56
C LEU A 413 16.09 -13.90 -10.01
N PHE A 414 15.07 -14.30 -10.78
CA PHE A 414 14.98 -15.64 -11.35
C PHE A 414 16.13 -15.91 -12.33
N LEU A 415 16.41 -14.98 -13.24
CA LEU A 415 17.52 -15.08 -14.18
C LEU A 415 18.88 -15.15 -13.46
N ILE A 416 19.11 -14.28 -12.47
CA ILE A 416 20.32 -14.30 -11.63
C ILE A 416 20.49 -15.65 -10.94
N SER A 417 19.40 -16.23 -10.44
CA SER A 417 19.46 -17.55 -9.78
C SER A 417 19.83 -18.68 -10.73
N ARG A 418 19.41 -18.61 -12.01
CA ARG A 418 19.69 -19.62 -13.03
C ARG A 418 21.13 -19.58 -13.55
N ILE A 419 21.71 -18.39 -13.65
CA ILE A 419 23.13 -18.21 -14.07
C ILE A 419 24.09 -18.93 -13.10
N ARG A 420 23.68 -19.16 -11.84
CA ARG A 420 24.51 -19.80 -10.81
C ARG A 420 24.26 -21.31 -10.61
N VAL A 421 23.32 -21.93 -11.35
CA VAL A 421 22.97 -23.36 -11.23
C VAL A 421 23.45 -24.18 -12.43
N ALA A 422 24.50 -23.72 -13.13
CA ALA A 422 25.32 -24.63 -13.93
C ALA A 422 26.47 -25.13 -13.04
N PRO A 423 26.31 -26.26 -12.30
CA PRO A 423 27.49 -26.98 -11.87
C PRO A 423 28.23 -27.38 -13.14
N ARG A 424 29.42 -26.82 -13.37
CA ARG A 424 30.41 -27.53 -14.17
C ARG A 424 30.58 -28.87 -13.46
N LYS A 425 30.03 -29.93 -14.05
CA LYS A 425 30.53 -31.28 -13.79
C LYS A 425 32.00 -31.22 -14.20
N LEU A 426 32.89 -31.19 -13.21
CA LEU A 426 34.29 -31.55 -13.35
C LEU A 426 34.45 -32.87 -12.61
#